data_AF-A0A377BNH6-F1
#
_entry.id   AF-A0A377BNH6-F1
#
_cell.length_a   1.000
_cell.length_b   1.000
_cell.length_c   1.000
_cell.angle_alpha   90.00
_cell.angle_beta   90.00
_cell.angle_gamma   90.00
#
_symmetry.space_group_name_H-M   'P 1'
#
loop_
_entity.id
_entity.type
_entity.pdbx_description
1 polymer ?
#
loop_
_entity_poly.entity_id
_entity_poly.type
_entity_poly.pdbx_seq_one_letter_code
_entity_poly.pdbx_strand_id
1 'polypeptide(L)'
;MNAAAVRALPVLEKIQKESGKASLADIIVLAGVVGVEKAASAAGLSIHVPFAPGRVDARQDQTDIEMFELLEPIADGFRNYRARLDVSTTESLLMTKHSN
;
A
#
# COMPACT_ATOMS: atom_id res chain seq x y z
N MET A 1 12.77 2.30 -0.82
CA MET A 1 11.51 2.46 -0.05
C MET A 1 10.74 1.15 0.22
N ASN A 2 10.35 0.37 -0.80
CA ASN A 2 9.45 -0.79 -0.62
C ASN A 2 10.07 -2.09 -0.05
N ALA A 3 11.37 -2.12 0.26
CA ALA A 3 12.09 -3.35 0.62
C ALA A 3 11.50 -4.13 1.82
N ALA A 4 10.90 -3.43 2.79
CA ALA A 4 10.23 -4.08 3.93
C ALA A 4 8.88 -4.71 3.54
N ALA A 5 8.07 -3.97 2.78
CA ALA A 5 6.74 -4.42 2.36
C ALA A 5 6.79 -5.60 1.38
N VAL A 6 7.80 -5.64 0.51
CA VAL A 6 8.02 -6.73 -0.46
C VAL A 6 8.14 -8.10 0.22
N ARG A 7 8.60 -8.16 1.48
CA ARG A 7 8.72 -9.42 2.23
C ARG A 7 7.37 -10.11 2.46
N ALA A 8 6.26 -9.38 2.44
CA ALA A 8 4.92 -9.94 2.61
C ALA A 8 4.36 -10.58 1.33
N LEU A 9 4.85 -10.18 0.15
CA LEU A 9 4.31 -10.61 -1.14
C LEU A 9 4.33 -12.14 -1.34
N PRO A 10 5.41 -12.90 -1.04
CA PRO A 10 5.42 -14.34 -1.26
C PRO A 10 4.33 -15.09 -0.48
N VAL A 11 3.98 -14.58 0.71
CA VAL A 11 2.90 -15.15 1.54
C VAL A 11 1.53 -14.85 0.93
N LEU A 12 1.32 -13.61 0.47
CA LEU A 12 0.07 -13.21 -0.16
C LEU A 12 -0.15 -13.92 -1.50
N GLU A 13 0.90 -14.11 -2.29
CA GLU A 13 0.88 -14.90 -3.53
C GLU A 13 0.54 -16.37 -3.26
N LYS A 14 1.08 -16.95 -2.18
CA LYS A 14 0.72 -18.31 -1.78
C LYS A 14 -0.77 -18.41 -1.43
N ILE A 15 -1.29 -17.47 -0.64
CA ILE A 15 -2.73 -17.41 -0.29
C ILE A 15 -3.59 -17.22 -1.55
N GLN A 16 -3.13 -16.39 -2.49
CA GLN A 16 -3.80 -16.18 -3.77
C GLN A 16 -3.91 -17.48 -4.58
N LYS A 17 -2.80 -18.23 -4.68
CA LYS A 17 -2.76 -19.52 -5.39
C LYS A 17 -3.61 -20.60 -4.71
N GLU A 18 -3.62 -20.65 -3.39
CA GLU A 18 -4.44 -21.60 -2.63
C GLU A 18 -5.94 -21.28 -2.69
N SER A 19 -6.30 -19.99 -2.66
CA SER A 19 -7.69 -19.53 -2.69
C SER A 19 -8.30 -19.58 -4.10
N GLY A 20 -7.57 -19.10 -5.12
CA GLY A 20 -8.00 -19.05 -6.52
C GLY A 20 -9.21 -18.16 -6.82
N LYS A 21 -9.67 -17.36 -5.83
CA LYS A 21 -10.95 -16.63 -5.89
C LYS A 21 -10.84 -15.11 -6.03
N ALA A 22 -9.65 -14.54 -5.81
CA ALA A 22 -9.42 -13.10 -5.82
C ALA A 22 -8.09 -12.76 -6.51
N SER A 23 -7.98 -11.53 -6.99
CA SER A 23 -6.71 -10.98 -7.50
C SER A 23 -5.72 -10.76 -6.36
N LEU A 24 -4.43 -10.75 -6.69
CA LEU A 24 -3.39 -10.38 -5.73
C LEU A 24 -3.58 -8.94 -5.25
N ALA A 25 -4.02 -8.04 -6.12
CA ALA A 25 -4.36 -6.66 -5.80
C ALA A 25 -5.44 -6.55 -4.70
N ASP A 26 -6.52 -7.34 -4.80
CA ASP A 26 -7.55 -7.37 -3.76
C ASP A 26 -7.05 -8.01 -2.47
N ILE A 27 -6.21 -9.04 -2.55
CA ILE A 27 -5.63 -9.70 -1.37
C ILE A 27 -4.68 -8.75 -0.62
N ILE A 28 -3.89 -7.92 -1.30
CA ILE A 28 -3.03 -6.91 -0.66
C ILE A 28 -3.87 -5.90 0.12
N VAL A 29 -4.95 -5.39 -0.46
CA VAL A 29 -5.84 -4.44 0.22
C VAL A 29 -6.57 -5.10 1.39
N LEU A 30 -7.06 -6.33 1.19
CA LEU A 30 -7.73 -7.10 2.24
C LEU A 30 -6.79 -7.41 3.42
N ALA A 31 -5.51 -7.68 3.16
CA ALA A 31 -4.50 -7.86 4.21
C ALA A 31 -4.32 -6.57 5.05
N GLY A 32 -4.39 -5.39 4.40
CA GLY A 32 -4.40 -4.10 5.08
C GLY A 32 -5.64 -3.90 5.96
N VAL A 33 -6.83 -4.20 5.42
CA VAL A 33 -8.12 -4.16 6.13
C VAL A 33 -8.05 -4.99 7.42
N VAL A 34 -7.65 -6.25 7.30
CA VAL A 34 -7.50 -7.16 8.45
C VAL A 34 -6.47 -6.63 9.46
N GLY A 35 -5.37 -6.04 8.99
CA GLY A 35 -4.36 -5.41 9.85
C GLY A 35 -4.93 -4.28 10.70
N VAL A 36 -5.73 -3.41 10.09
CA VAL A 36 -6.38 -2.26 10.77
C VAL A 36 -7.43 -2.73 11.78
N GLU A 37 -8.32 -3.64 11.39
CA GLU A 37 -9.35 -4.18 12.28
C GLU A 37 -8.74 -4.93 13.48
N LYS A 38 -7.66 -5.69 13.25
CA LYS A 38 -6.93 -6.37 14.32
C LYS A 38 -6.25 -5.38 15.27
N ALA A 39 -5.65 -4.31 14.74
CA ALA A 39 -5.02 -3.27 15.57
C ALA A 39 -6.05 -2.54 16.43
N ALA A 40 -7.21 -2.18 15.85
CA ALA A 40 -8.31 -1.57 16.59
C ALA A 40 -8.85 -2.52 17.67
N SER A 41 -9.06 -3.79 17.34
CA SER A 41 -9.51 -4.81 18.29
C SER A 41 -8.53 -4.97 19.45
N ALA A 42 -7.22 -4.94 19.18
CA ALA A 42 -6.19 -4.98 20.21
C ALA A 42 -6.20 -3.74 21.12
N ALA A 43 -6.68 -2.60 20.61
CA ALA A 43 -6.92 -1.38 21.39
C ALA A 43 -8.30 -1.38 22.10
N GLY A 44 -9.06 -2.48 22.04
CA GLY A 44 -10.38 -2.60 22.66
C GLY A 44 -11.52 -1.95 21.86
N LEU A 45 -11.27 -1.55 20.61
CA LEU A 45 -12.23 -0.90 19.73
C LEU A 45 -12.63 -1.86 18.61
N SER A 46 -13.91 -2.24 18.56
CA SER A 46 -14.44 -3.00 17.44
C SER A 46 -14.85 -2.04 16.32
N ILE A 47 -14.12 -2.09 15.20
CA ILE A 47 -14.41 -1.28 14.01
C ILE A 47 -14.60 -2.20 12.81
N HIS A 48 -15.46 -1.80 11.89
CA HIS A 48 -15.62 -2.46 10.60
C HIS A 48 -14.99 -1.56 9.53
N VAL A 49 -14.03 -2.10 8.78
CA VAL A 49 -13.38 -1.37 7.69
C VAL A 49 -14.01 -1.83 6.35
N PRO A 50 -14.71 -0.95 5.62
CA PRO A 50 -15.33 -1.31 4.35
C PRO A 50 -14.32 -1.80 3.33
N PHE A 51 -14.60 -2.95 2.69
CA PHE A 51 -13.80 -3.52 1.62
C PHE A 51 -14.63 -3.62 0.33
N ALA A 52 -14.11 -3.04 -0.75
CA ALA A 52 -14.70 -3.15 -2.09
C ALA A 52 -13.84 -4.07 -2.96
N PRO A 53 -14.34 -5.26 -3.36
CA PRO A 53 -13.63 -6.17 -4.26
C PRO A 53 -13.72 -5.71 -5.72
N GLY A 54 -12.93 -6.32 -6.59
CA GLY A 54 -12.97 -6.12 -8.05
C GLY A 54 -11.70 -5.55 -8.64
N ARG A 55 -10.60 -5.47 -7.88
CA ARG A 55 -9.29 -5.11 -8.45
C ARG A 55 -8.78 -6.26 -9.31
N VAL A 56 -7.98 -5.91 -10.33
CA VAL A 56 -7.36 -6.87 -11.23
C VAL A 56 -5.85 -6.72 -11.20
N ASP A 57 -5.16 -7.83 -11.41
CA ASP A 57 -3.70 -7.84 -11.50
C ASP A 57 -3.28 -7.38 -12.88
N ALA A 58 -2.59 -6.24 -12.94
CA ALA A 58 -2.01 -5.73 -14.18
C ALA A 58 -0.82 -6.61 -14.60
N ARG A 59 -0.62 -6.72 -15.91
CA ARG A 59 0.51 -7.47 -16.48
C ARG A 59 1.71 -6.55 -16.73
N GLN A 60 2.91 -7.13 -16.83
CA GLN A 60 4.13 -6.36 -17.08
C GLN A 60 4.09 -5.60 -18.42
N ASP A 61 3.41 -6.14 -19.45
CA ASP A 61 3.21 -5.48 -20.75
C ASP A 61 2.27 -4.26 -20.67
N GLN A 62 1.53 -4.12 -19.57
CA GLN A 62 0.68 -2.96 -19.27
C GLN A 62 1.39 -1.95 -18.36
N THR A 63 2.65 -2.21 -18.00
CA THR A 63 3.44 -1.41 -17.05
C THR A 63 4.68 -0.88 -17.75
N ASP A 64 4.64 0.39 -18.15
CA ASP A 64 5.80 1.11 -18.65
C ASP A 64 6.72 1.52 -17.48
N ILE A 65 7.89 0.90 -17.39
CA ILE A 65 8.81 1.05 -16.26
C ILE A 65 9.29 2.50 -16.13
N GLU A 66 9.62 3.15 -17.25
CA GLU A 66 10.15 4.53 -17.23
C GLU A 66 9.10 5.52 -16.70
N MET A 67 7.84 5.30 -17.06
CA MET A 67 6.71 6.10 -16.55
C MET A 67 6.43 5.84 -15.06
N PHE A 68 6.69 4.63 -14.56
CA PHE A 68 6.49 4.29 -13.15
C PHE A 68 7.65 4.74 -12.25
N GLU A 69 8.87 4.91 -12.77
CA GLU A 69 9.99 5.50 -12.01
C GLU A 69 9.70 6.95 -11.58
N LEU A 70 8.95 7.71 -12.37
CA LEU A 70 8.50 9.06 -12.00
C LEU A 70 7.57 9.08 -10.77
N LEU A 71 6.97 7.94 -10.42
CA LEU A 71 6.10 7.79 -9.25
C LEU A 71 6.87 7.36 -8.00
N GLU A 72 8.20 7.23 -8.05
CA GLU A 72 9.00 6.94 -6.86
C GLU A 72 8.98 8.13 -5.88
N PRO A 73 8.50 7.95 -4.64
CA PRO A 73 8.36 9.06 -3.70
C PRO A 73 9.72 9.49 -3.13
N ILE A 74 9.99 10.79 -3.21
CA ILE A 74 11.18 11.44 -2.61
C ILE A 74 11.06 11.47 -1.08
N ALA A 75 9.84 11.55 -0.54
CA ALA A 75 9.51 11.37 0.85
C ALA A 75 8.10 10.77 0.99
N ASP A 76 7.91 9.91 2.00
CA ASP A 76 6.61 9.34 2.39
C ASP A 76 6.54 9.33 3.92
N GLY A 77 5.91 10.37 4.49
CA GLY A 77 5.79 10.53 5.94
C GLY A 77 4.83 9.56 6.60
N PHE A 78 3.89 8.95 5.88
CA PHE A 78 3.05 7.88 6.45
C PHE A 78 3.88 6.64 6.79
N ARG A 79 4.99 6.44 6.07
CA ARG A 79 5.95 5.37 6.30
C ARG A 79 7.25 5.87 6.92
N ASN A 80 7.29 7.13 7.34
CA ASN A 80 8.47 7.80 7.87
C ASN A 80 9.73 7.61 7.00
N TYR A 81 9.58 7.76 5.68
CA TYR A 81 10.66 7.62 4.69
C TYR A 81 11.02 8.97 4.06
N ARG A 82 12.31 9.27 3.92
CA ARG A 82 12.82 10.46 3.22
C ARG A 82 14.13 10.12 2.51
N ALA A 83 14.18 10.32 1.19
CA ALA A 83 15.30 9.92 0.34
C ALA A 83 16.43 10.97 0.27
N ARG A 84 16.11 12.27 0.37
CA ARG A 84 17.09 13.37 0.39
C ARG A 84 16.84 14.37 1.52
N LEU A 85 17.92 14.88 2.10
CA LEU A 85 17.94 15.88 3.17
C LEU A 85 18.16 17.28 2.57
N ASP A 86 17.12 17.80 1.93
CA ASP A 86 17.11 19.16 1.36
C ASP A 86 16.54 20.16 2.38
N VAL A 87 16.77 21.47 2.17
CA VAL A 87 16.36 22.58 3.07
C VAL A 87 14.84 22.72 3.29
N SER A 88 14.00 21.95 2.59
CA SER A 88 12.56 21.95 2.79
C SER A 88 12.17 21.11 4.00
N THR A 89 11.23 21.61 4.80
CA THR A 89 10.66 20.90 5.94
C THR A 89 9.80 19.71 5.46
N THR A 90 9.79 18.64 6.25
CA THR A 90 9.07 17.39 5.91
C THR A 90 7.55 17.64 5.83
N GLU A 91 7.04 18.61 6.59
CA GLU A 91 5.62 19.01 6.56
C GLU A 91 5.20 19.59 5.20
N SER A 92 6.06 20.37 4.53
CA SER A 92 5.71 20.98 3.23
C SER A 92 5.59 19.95 2.08
N LEU A 93 6.29 18.81 2.18
CA LEU A 93 6.20 17.71 1.21
C LEU A 93 4.98 16.81 1.46
N LEU A 94 4.39 16.87 2.66
CA LEU A 94 3.24 16.08 3.10
C LEU A 94 1.88 16.76 2.88
N MET A 95 1.87 18.04 2.51
CA MET A 95 0.64 18.79 2.23
C MET A 95 0.06 18.39 0.87
N THR A 96 -0.65 17.27 0.83
CA THR A 96 -1.54 16.91 -0.29
C THR A 96 -2.61 17.99 -0.41
N LYS A 97 -2.74 18.61 -1.59
CA LYS A 97 -3.80 19.59 -1.84
C LYS A 97 -5.17 18.93 -1.65
N HIS A 98 -5.80 19.16 -0.49
CA HIS A 98 -7.25 19.09 -0.37
C HIS A 98 -7.80 20.29 -1.15
N SER A 99 -8.22 20.07 -2.38
CA SER A 99 -9.11 20.98 -3.10
C SER A 99 -10.41 20.22 -3.36
N ASN A 100 -11.48 20.80 -2.82
CA ASN A 100 -12.90 20.44 -2.87
C ASN A 100 -13.34 19.48 -3.98
#